data_AF-A0A8T4BEV6-F1
#
_entry.id   AF-A0A8T4BEV6-F1
#
_cell.length_a   1.000
_cell.length_b   1.000
_cell.length_c   1.000
_cell.angle_alpha   90.00
_cell.angle_beta   90.00
_cell.angle_gamma   90.00
#
_symmetry.space_group_name_H-M   'P 1'
#
loop_
_entity.id
_entity.type
_entity.pdbx_description
1 polymer ?
#
loop_
_entity_poly.entity_id
_entity_poly.type
_entity_poly.pdbx_seq_one_letter_code
_entity_poly.pdbx_strand_id
1 'polypeptide(L)'
;MAEEGVLPKGVLPFHQLPISKPQRNQLLVMIFAIITFAILGIMAWISLGLPTWSVILIQVIIGFISFLFLPDQLSILNTPLAVNLNHPFFDEQPIGKAEVYIRLSDGTWLDPGNDRLKLAKDELIGGYNIVEDNENYTNIGHFSNSKDYKMINRQVTLINQALSLRDAVNDVQDNIEEARVRESEDSGLLDRQWMDEEEMEISGPISKIIGRSE
;
A
#
# COMPACT_ATOMS: atom_id res chain seq x y z
N MET A 1 27.38 -2.80 13.79
CA MET A 1 28.15 -2.52 12.58
C MET A 1 27.64 -3.48 11.52
N ALA A 2 26.64 -3.07 10.74
CA ALA A 2 26.11 -3.89 9.66
C ALA A 2 27.07 -3.78 8.46
N GLU A 3 27.46 -4.92 7.89
CA GLU A 3 28.26 -4.94 6.66
C GLU A 3 27.43 -4.29 5.54
N GLU A 4 27.89 -3.13 5.06
CA GLU A 4 27.20 -2.31 4.07
C GLU A 4 26.97 -3.11 2.77
N GLY A 5 25.70 -3.21 2.38
CA GLY A 5 25.29 -3.67 1.04
C GLY A 5 24.81 -5.12 0.93
N VAL A 6 24.95 -5.96 1.97
CA VAL A 6 24.47 -7.36 1.94
C VAL A 6 23.29 -7.54 2.89
N LEU A 7 22.24 -8.19 2.41
CA LEU A 7 21.07 -8.52 3.22
C LEU A 7 21.53 -9.28 4.49
N PRO A 8 21.18 -8.81 5.71
CA PRO A 8 21.59 -9.47 6.95
C PRO A 8 21.07 -10.92 7.02
N LYS A 9 21.84 -11.79 7.65
CA LYS A 9 21.46 -13.20 7.83
C LYS A 9 20.19 -13.30 8.69
N GLY A 10 19.19 -14.04 8.21
CA GLY A 10 17.90 -14.21 8.90
C GLY A 10 16.79 -13.24 8.45
N VAL A 11 17.08 -12.39 7.47
CA VAL A 11 16.11 -11.52 6.81
C VAL A 11 15.66 -12.19 5.50
N LEU A 12 14.36 -12.16 5.21
CA LEU A 12 13.77 -12.71 4.01
C LEU A 12 13.17 -11.60 3.13
N PRO A 13 13.44 -11.60 1.82
CA PRO A 13 12.84 -10.64 0.89
C PRO A 13 11.35 -10.93 0.70
N PHE A 14 10.57 -9.91 0.32
CA PHE A 14 9.12 -9.95 0.26
C PHE A 14 8.53 -11.13 -0.53
N HIS A 15 9.13 -11.48 -1.68
CA HIS A 15 8.68 -12.60 -2.52
C HIS A 15 8.81 -13.99 -1.88
N GLN A 16 9.58 -14.11 -0.79
CA GLN A 16 9.77 -15.37 -0.03
C GLN A 16 8.86 -15.45 1.19
N LEU A 17 8.24 -14.34 1.58
CA LEU A 17 7.39 -14.28 2.77
C LEU A 17 6.08 -15.05 2.56
N PRO A 18 5.50 -15.62 3.64
CA PRO A 18 4.21 -16.28 3.55
C PRO A 18 3.09 -15.32 3.15
N ILE A 19 3.17 -14.04 3.53
CA ILE A 19 2.17 -13.02 3.16
C ILE A 19 2.06 -12.77 1.66
N SER A 20 3.12 -13.07 0.88
CA SER A 20 3.13 -12.87 -0.59
C SER A 20 2.65 -14.10 -1.37
N LYS A 21 2.36 -15.22 -0.70
CA LYS A 21 1.80 -16.44 -1.31
C LYS A 21 0.54 -16.19 -2.13
N PRO A 22 -0.49 -15.44 -1.67
CA PRO A 22 -1.70 -15.23 -2.47
C PRO A 22 -1.41 -14.46 -3.76
N GLN A 23 -0.59 -13.41 -3.74
CA GLN A 23 -0.20 -12.66 -4.93
C GLN A 23 0.63 -13.53 -5.89
N ARG A 24 1.54 -14.35 -5.36
CA ARG A 24 2.31 -15.30 -6.16
C ARG A 24 1.41 -16.34 -6.84
N ASN A 25 0.45 -16.88 -6.10
CA ASN A 25 -0.52 -17.84 -6.65
C ASN A 25 -1.42 -17.19 -7.70
N GLN A 26 -1.86 -15.94 -7.48
CA GLN A 26 -2.62 -15.18 -8.45
C GLN A 26 -1.83 -14.96 -9.75
N LEU A 27 -0.53 -14.64 -9.66
CA LEU A 27 0.34 -14.52 -10.83
C LEU A 27 0.50 -15.87 -11.56
N LEU A 28 0.68 -16.97 -10.84
CA LEU A 28 0.77 -18.31 -11.44
C LEU A 28 -0.53 -18.71 -12.15
N VAL A 29 -1.68 -18.46 -11.52
CA VAL A 29 -3.01 -18.72 -12.11
C VAL A 29 -3.21 -17.88 -13.38
N MET A 30 -2.79 -16.61 -13.36
CA MET A 30 -2.88 -15.73 -14.52
C MET A 30 -2.02 -16.24 -15.68
N ILE A 31 -0.76 -16.60 -15.43
CA ILE A 31 0.14 -17.17 -16.45
C ILE A 31 -0.45 -18.46 -17.01
N PHE A 32 -0.93 -19.35 -16.14
CA PHE A 32 -1.55 -20.61 -16.56
C PHE A 32 -2.80 -20.38 -17.42
N ALA A 33 -3.66 -19.42 -17.04
CA ALA A 33 -4.84 -19.05 -17.82
C ALA A 33 -4.45 -18.51 -19.19
N ILE A 34 -3.46 -17.62 -19.28
CA ILE A 34 -2.97 -17.07 -20.56
C ILE A 34 -2.49 -18.19 -21.48
N ILE A 35 -1.66 -19.10 -20.97
CA ILE A 35 -1.13 -20.24 -21.74
C ILE A 35 -2.29 -21.14 -22.20
N THR A 36 -3.23 -21.43 -21.30
CA THR A 36 -4.39 -22.29 -21.60
C THR A 36 -5.27 -21.68 -22.69
N PHE A 37 -5.59 -20.38 -22.60
CA PHE A 37 -6.38 -19.69 -23.63
C PHE A 37 -5.62 -19.58 -24.96
N ALA A 38 -4.30 -19.38 -24.92
CA ALA A 38 -3.50 -19.35 -26.13
C ALA A 38 -3.54 -20.71 -26.86
N ILE A 39 -3.37 -21.81 -26.12
CA ILE A 39 -3.45 -23.18 -26.67
C ILE A 39 -4.85 -23.49 -27.19
N LEU A 40 -5.91 -23.15 -26.43
CA LEU A 40 -7.29 -23.34 -26.86
C LEU A 40 -7.60 -22.58 -28.14
N GLY A 41 -7.08 -21.36 -28.31
CA GLY A 41 -7.21 -20.60 -29.55
C GLY A 41 -6.60 -21.31 -30.76
N ILE A 42 -5.43 -21.94 -30.58
CA ILE A 42 -4.76 -22.72 -31.62
C ILE A 42 -5.49 -24.04 -31.90
N MET A 43 -5.99 -24.73 -30.87
CA MET A 43 -6.78 -25.95 -31.06
C MET A 43 -8.10 -25.69 -31.77
N ALA A 44 -8.78 -24.59 -31.44
CA ALA A 44 -10.01 -24.17 -32.11
C ALA A 44 -9.77 -23.86 -33.59
N TRP A 45 -8.62 -23.26 -33.92
CA TRP A 45 -8.21 -23.03 -35.30
C TRP A 45 -8.17 -24.33 -36.12
N ILE A 46 -7.51 -25.36 -35.59
CA ILE A 46 -7.34 -26.66 -36.24
C ILE A 46 -8.68 -27.40 -36.32
N SER A 47 -9.45 -27.42 -35.23
CA SER A 47 -10.65 -28.26 -35.12
C SER A 47 -11.88 -27.69 -35.85
N LEU A 48 -12.03 -26.37 -35.88
CA LEU A 48 -13.22 -25.70 -36.44
C LEU A 48 -12.96 -25.08 -37.82
N GLY A 49 -11.73 -25.17 -38.33
CA GLY A 49 -11.35 -24.59 -39.62
C GLY A 49 -11.50 -23.06 -39.67
N LEU A 50 -11.26 -22.40 -38.53
CA LEU A 50 -11.39 -20.93 -38.44
C LEU A 50 -10.42 -20.24 -39.40
N PRO A 51 -10.78 -19.08 -39.97
CA PRO A 51 -9.85 -18.34 -40.78
C PRO A 51 -8.72 -17.77 -39.91
N THR A 52 -7.50 -17.77 -40.43
CA THR A 52 -6.27 -17.40 -39.69
C THR A 52 -6.34 -16.03 -39.01
N TRP A 53 -7.00 -15.06 -39.63
CA TRP A 53 -7.15 -13.71 -39.07
C TRP A 53 -7.91 -13.69 -37.73
N SER A 54 -8.86 -14.61 -37.53
CA SER A 54 -9.64 -14.66 -36.29
C SER A 54 -8.80 -15.09 -35.10
N VAL A 55 -7.88 -16.03 -35.31
CA VAL A 55 -6.96 -16.55 -34.30
C VAL A 55 -5.94 -15.49 -33.93
N ILE A 56 -5.40 -14.79 -34.93
CA ILE A 56 -4.46 -13.68 -34.71
C ILE A 56 -5.12 -12.61 -33.83
N LEU A 57 -6.36 -12.23 -34.13
CA LEU A 57 -7.11 -11.25 -33.35
C LEU A 57 -7.29 -11.70 -31.88
N ILE A 58 -7.65 -12.96 -31.65
CA ILE A 58 -7.79 -13.52 -30.29
C ILE A 58 -6.45 -13.46 -29.53
N GLN A 59 -5.35 -13.88 -30.16
CA GLN A 59 -4.03 -13.86 -29.53
C GLN A 59 -3.54 -12.44 -29.24
N VAL A 60 -3.83 -11.49 -30.13
CA VAL A 60 -3.52 -10.06 -29.90
C VAL A 60 -4.29 -9.52 -28.71
N ILE A 61 -5.58 -9.86 -28.56
CA ILE A 61 -6.38 -9.45 -27.40
C ILE A 61 -5.82 -10.06 -26.11
N ILE A 62 -5.51 -11.36 -26.10
CA ILE A 62 -4.91 -12.03 -24.94
C ILE A 62 -3.57 -11.37 -24.59
N GLY A 63 -2.71 -11.14 -25.58
CA GLY A 63 -1.43 -10.48 -25.40
C GLY A 63 -1.58 -9.05 -24.85
N PHE A 64 -2.55 -8.28 -25.35
CA PHE A 64 -2.84 -6.94 -24.89
C PHE A 64 -3.32 -6.91 -23.43
N ILE A 65 -4.26 -7.78 -23.07
CA ILE A 65 -4.74 -7.91 -21.67
C ILE A 65 -3.56 -8.31 -20.78
N SER A 66 -2.78 -9.31 -21.18
CA SER A 66 -1.62 -9.77 -20.43
C SER A 66 -0.61 -8.65 -20.18
N PHE A 67 -0.33 -7.84 -21.21
CA PHE A 67 0.56 -6.68 -21.12
C PHE A 67 0.08 -5.63 -20.11
N LEU A 68 -1.24 -5.43 -19.96
CA LEU A 68 -1.78 -4.46 -19.01
C LEU A 68 -1.68 -4.93 -17.55
N PHE A 69 -1.86 -6.23 -17.27
CA PHE A 69 -1.97 -6.73 -15.89
C PHE A 69 -0.71 -7.39 -15.33
N LEU A 70 0.11 -8.05 -16.16
CA LEU A 70 1.31 -8.76 -15.67
C LEU A 70 2.34 -7.84 -14.99
N PRO A 71 2.70 -6.67 -15.56
CA PRO A 71 3.74 -5.82 -14.98
C PRO A 71 3.40 -5.39 -13.54
N ASP A 72 2.13 -5.11 -13.28
CA ASP A 72 1.65 -4.68 -11.97
C ASP A 72 1.82 -5.79 -10.91
N GLN A 73 1.43 -7.01 -11.25
CA GLN A 73 1.57 -8.17 -10.35
C GLN A 73 3.04 -8.52 -10.07
N LEU A 74 3.88 -8.46 -11.11
CA LEU A 74 5.32 -8.66 -10.97
C LEU A 74 5.96 -7.59 -10.08
N SER A 75 5.52 -6.34 -10.21
CA SER A 75 6.01 -5.25 -9.38
C SER A 75 5.76 -5.46 -7.89
N ILE A 76 4.59 -6.00 -7.51
CA ILE A 76 4.24 -6.26 -6.09
C ILE A 76 5.19 -7.28 -5.51
N LEU A 77 5.40 -8.40 -6.20
CA LEU A 77 6.27 -9.47 -5.71
C LEU A 77 7.73 -9.00 -5.63
N ASN A 78 8.13 -8.14 -6.56
CA ASN A 78 9.46 -7.53 -6.59
C ASN A 78 9.53 -6.24 -5.76
N THR A 79 8.66 -6.05 -4.77
CA THR A 79 8.78 -4.94 -3.83
C THR A 79 10.14 -5.03 -3.12
N PRO A 80 10.95 -3.95 -3.11
CA PRO A 80 12.29 -3.91 -2.53
C PRO A 80 12.26 -3.83 -1.00
N LEU A 81 11.62 -4.82 -0.39
CA LEU A 81 11.36 -4.95 1.05
C LEU A 81 11.87 -6.31 1.52
N ALA A 82 12.49 -6.33 2.69
CA ALA A 82 12.87 -7.54 3.38
C ALA A 82 12.64 -7.38 4.88
N VAL A 83 12.23 -8.47 5.53
CA VAL A 83 11.90 -8.47 6.96
C VAL A 83 12.49 -9.71 7.63
N ASN A 84 12.76 -9.62 8.92
CA ASN A 84 13.24 -10.76 9.69
C ASN A 84 12.10 -11.74 10.06
N LEU A 85 12.48 -12.89 10.65
CA LEU A 85 11.53 -13.95 11.03
C LEU A 85 10.57 -13.52 12.16
N ASN A 86 10.91 -12.50 12.93
CA ASN A 86 10.07 -11.98 14.00
C ASN A 86 9.05 -10.94 13.51
N HIS A 87 9.03 -10.64 12.21
CA HIS A 87 8.08 -9.67 11.68
C HIS A 87 6.70 -10.31 11.44
N PRO A 88 5.58 -9.60 11.67
CA PRO A 88 4.21 -10.10 11.42
C PRO A 88 3.90 -10.54 9.99
N PHE A 89 4.79 -10.24 9.04
CA PHE A 89 4.68 -10.72 7.65
C PHE A 89 5.16 -12.16 7.49
N PHE A 90 5.91 -12.68 8.46
CA PHE A 90 6.36 -14.06 8.53
C PHE A 90 5.43 -14.89 9.41
N ASP A 91 5.18 -14.45 10.64
CA ASP A 91 4.30 -15.16 11.59
C ASP A 91 3.55 -14.16 12.48
N GLU A 92 2.34 -14.52 12.91
CA GLU A 92 1.48 -13.67 13.73
C GLU A 92 1.96 -13.56 15.19
N GLN A 93 2.82 -14.49 15.64
CA GLN A 93 3.36 -14.55 16.99
C GLN A 93 4.85 -14.22 17.02
N PRO A 94 5.23 -12.94 17.08
CA PRO A 94 6.63 -12.54 17.14
C PRO A 94 7.25 -12.95 18.49
N ILE A 95 8.42 -13.58 18.44
CA ILE A 95 9.16 -14.03 19.65
C ILE A 95 10.25 -13.01 20.05
N GLY A 96 10.66 -12.14 19.13
CA GLY A 96 11.73 -11.16 19.35
C GLY A 96 11.50 -9.86 18.59
N LYS A 97 12.56 -9.06 18.45
CA LYS A 97 12.49 -7.76 17.77
C LYS A 97 12.24 -7.94 16.28
N ALA A 98 11.28 -7.18 15.75
CA ALA A 98 11.02 -7.10 14.32
C ALA A 98 12.00 -6.11 13.66
N GLU A 99 12.50 -6.46 12.49
CA GLU A 99 13.43 -5.63 11.70
C GLU A 99 12.94 -5.55 10.25
N VAL A 100 13.10 -4.38 9.65
CA VAL A 100 12.65 -4.08 8.28
C VAL A 100 13.81 -3.45 7.53
N TYR A 101 14.06 -3.95 6.32
CA TYR A 101 15.09 -3.44 5.43
C TYR A 101 14.49 -3.08 4.08
N ILE A 102 14.97 -1.99 3.50
CA ILE A 102 14.60 -1.56 2.15
C ILE A 102 15.81 -1.69 1.24
N ARG A 103 15.54 -2.01 -0.04
CA ARG A 103 16.59 -2.03 -1.07
C ARG A 103 16.52 -0.76 -1.90
N LEU A 104 17.63 -0.04 -2.00
CA LEU A 104 17.77 1.09 -2.91
C LEU A 104 18.06 0.64 -4.35
N SER A 105 17.97 1.58 -5.28
CA SER A 105 18.22 1.37 -6.71
C SER A 105 19.65 0.92 -7.04
N ASP A 106 20.63 1.28 -6.21
CA ASP A 106 22.03 0.84 -6.29
C ASP A 106 22.21 -0.63 -5.83
N GLY A 107 21.15 -1.22 -5.29
CA GLY A 107 21.11 -2.59 -4.81
C GLY A 107 21.46 -2.76 -3.34
N THR A 108 21.82 -1.68 -2.64
CA THR A 108 22.14 -1.69 -1.21
C THR A 108 20.91 -1.90 -0.36
N TRP A 109 21.06 -2.62 0.74
CA TRP A 109 20.02 -2.81 1.75
C TRP A 109 20.32 -1.93 2.96
N LEU A 110 19.32 -1.18 3.41
CA LEU A 110 19.43 -0.30 4.57
C LEU A 110 18.22 -0.43 5.50
N ASP A 111 18.43 -0.12 6.77
CA ASP A 111 17.36 0.06 7.75
C ASP A 111 16.84 1.50 7.63
N PRO A 112 15.57 1.71 7.26
CA PRO A 112 15.01 3.05 7.05
C PRO A 112 14.76 3.85 8.34
N GLY A 113 15.07 3.29 9.51
CA GLY A 113 14.88 3.97 10.79
C GLY A 113 13.43 3.91 11.27
N ASN A 114 13.03 4.88 12.10
CA ASN A 114 11.74 4.87 12.81
C ASN A 114 10.63 5.62 12.07
N ASP A 115 10.98 6.57 11.21
CA ASP A 115 10.01 7.42 10.54
C ASP A 115 9.31 6.70 9.37
N ARG A 116 8.12 7.17 9.01
CA ARG A 116 7.42 6.71 7.80
C ARG A 116 8.15 7.23 6.57
N LEU A 117 7.96 6.57 5.44
CA LEU A 117 8.65 6.91 4.20
C LEU A 117 7.71 7.60 3.22
N LYS A 118 8.24 8.63 2.54
CA LYS A 118 7.60 9.35 1.44
C LYS A 118 8.45 9.31 0.19
N LEU A 119 7.79 9.49 -0.95
CA LEU A 119 8.46 9.59 -2.25
C LEU A 119 8.74 11.06 -2.59
N ALA A 120 9.99 11.34 -2.93
CA ALA A 120 10.42 12.60 -3.52
C ALA A 120 10.85 12.36 -4.96
N LYS A 121 10.34 13.15 -5.91
CA LYS A 121 10.72 13.01 -7.32
C LYS A 121 12.17 13.49 -7.50
N ASP A 122 13.00 12.69 -8.16
CA ASP A 122 14.36 13.10 -8.53
C ASP A 122 14.35 13.72 -9.93
N GLU A 123 14.69 15.00 -10.04
CA GLU A 123 14.74 15.72 -11.32
C GLU A 123 16.09 15.57 -12.04
N LEU A 124 17.15 15.19 -11.33
CA LEU A 124 18.51 15.10 -11.88
C LEU A 124 18.73 13.77 -12.59
N ILE A 125 18.45 12.67 -11.89
CA ILE A 125 18.64 11.30 -12.40
C ILE A 125 17.33 10.77 -13.01
N GLY A 126 16.20 11.37 -12.65
CA GLY A 126 14.87 10.87 -12.96
C GLY A 126 14.44 9.78 -11.97
N GLY A 127 13.14 9.48 -11.94
CA GLY A 127 12.58 8.51 -11.00
C GLY A 127 12.28 9.12 -9.63
N TYR A 128 12.46 8.33 -8.57
CA TYR A 128 12.05 8.71 -7.21
C TYR A 128 13.10 8.34 -6.16
N ASN A 129 13.34 9.29 -5.26
CA ASN A 129 14.06 9.13 -4.00
C ASN A 129 13.07 8.80 -2.89
N ILE A 130 13.57 8.15 -1.84
CA ILE A 130 12.82 7.89 -0.62
C ILE A 130 13.34 8.82 0.47
N VAL A 131 12.40 9.46 1.16
CA VAL A 131 12.68 10.42 2.23
C VAL A 131 11.90 10.03 3.48
N GLU A 132 12.44 10.39 4.64
CA GLU A 132 11.72 10.28 5.90
C GLU A 132 10.57 11.29 5.96
N ASP A 133 9.44 10.88 6.51
CA ASP A 133 8.28 11.73 6.77
C ASP A 133 8.42 12.40 8.14
N ASN A 134 9.46 13.21 8.26
CA ASN A 134 9.72 14.05 9.43
C ASN A 134 9.85 15.53 9.01
N GLU A 135 10.05 16.42 9.98
CA GLU A 135 10.14 17.87 9.73
C GLU A 135 11.24 18.25 8.72
N ASN A 136 12.30 17.45 8.65
CA ASN A 136 13.48 17.73 7.85
C ASN A 136 13.45 17.07 6.46
N TYR A 137 12.50 16.15 6.22
CA TYR A 137 12.43 15.34 5.00
C TYR A 137 13.79 14.74 4.60
N THR A 138 14.48 14.12 5.57
CA THR A 138 15.82 13.56 5.36
C THR A 138 15.83 12.60 4.17
N ASN A 139 16.72 12.83 3.21
CA ASN A 139 16.85 11.96 2.05
C ASN A 139 17.65 10.70 2.40
N ILE A 140 17.02 9.54 2.22
CA ILE A 140 17.63 8.23 2.46
C ILE A 140 18.43 7.78 1.24
N GLY A 141 17.90 8.02 0.04
CA GLY A 141 18.58 7.67 -1.21
C GLY A 141 17.65 7.42 -2.40
N HIS A 142 18.27 7.06 -3.53
CA HIS A 142 17.56 6.78 -4.77
C HIS A 142 16.85 5.43 -4.74
N PHE A 143 15.53 5.43 -4.83
CA PHE A 143 14.70 4.24 -4.60
C PHE A 143 14.37 3.51 -5.91
N SER A 144 13.97 4.23 -6.96
CA SER A 144 13.59 3.62 -8.22
C SER A 144 13.80 4.52 -9.42
N ASN A 145 14.37 3.94 -10.48
CA ASN A 145 14.52 4.56 -11.79
C ASN A 145 13.18 4.61 -12.59
N SER A 146 12.14 3.92 -12.12
CA SER A 146 10.85 3.89 -12.82
C SER A 146 10.13 5.24 -12.73
N LYS A 147 9.38 5.58 -13.78
CA LYS A 147 8.52 6.77 -13.83
C LYS A 147 7.08 6.48 -13.39
N ASP A 148 6.75 5.22 -13.12
CA ASP A 148 5.40 4.83 -12.69
C ASP A 148 5.20 5.15 -11.20
N TYR A 149 4.72 6.37 -10.92
CA TYR A 149 4.44 6.82 -9.57
C TYR A 149 3.49 5.88 -8.83
N LYS A 150 2.44 5.38 -9.49
CA LYS A 150 1.40 4.58 -8.84
C LYS A 150 1.98 3.25 -8.35
N MET A 151 2.77 2.60 -9.19
CA MET A 151 3.50 1.38 -8.86
C MET A 151 4.43 1.60 -7.65
N ILE A 152 5.27 2.63 -7.72
CA ILE A 152 6.28 2.92 -6.68
C ILE A 152 5.60 3.33 -5.37
N ASN A 153 4.55 4.15 -5.44
CA ASN A 153 3.79 4.57 -4.27
C ASN A 153 3.12 3.38 -3.57
N ARG A 154 2.65 2.38 -4.32
CA ARG A 154 2.15 1.14 -3.73
C ARG A 154 3.27 0.36 -3.02
N GLN A 155 4.47 0.31 -3.59
CA GLN A 155 5.63 -0.33 -2.94
C GLN A 155 5.98 0.38 -1.62
N VAL A 156 6.04 1.71 -1.61
CA VAL A 156 6.28 2.50 -0.39
C VAL A 156 5.15 2.31 0.63
N THR A 157 3.90 2.22 0.18
CA THR A 157 2.77 1.93 1.07
C THR A 157 2.93 0.57 1.77
N LEU A 158 3.33 -0.47 1.03
CA LEU A 158 3.61 -1.79 1.60
C LEU A 158 4.80 -1.76 2.59
N ILE A 159 5.84 -0.98 2.28
CA ILE A 159 6.97 -0.79 3.19
C ILE A 159 6.52 -0.08 4.47
N ASN A 160 5.74 0.99 4.37
CA ASN A 160 5.21 1.70 5.53
C ASN A 160 4.30 0.80 6.38
N GLN A 161 3.51 -0.07 5.77
CA GLN A 161 2.73 -1.07 6.50
C GLN A 161 3.63 -2.05 7.27
N ALA A 162 4.75 -2.49 6.67
CA ALA A 162 5.73 -3.30 7.37
C ALA A 162 6.34 -2.54 8.56
N LEU A 163 6.75 -1.28 8.36
CA LEU A 163 7.28 -0.45 9.43
C LEU A 163 6.26 -0.28 10.57
N SER A 164 4.98 -0.03 10.27
CA SER A 164 3.95 0.07 11.30
C SER A 164 3.80 -1.21 12.13
N LEU A 165 3.86 -2.37 11.48
CA LEU A 165 3.78 -3.66 12.17
C LEU A 165 5.05 -3.94 12.99
N ARG A 166 6.22 -3.57 12.48
CA ARG A 166 7.47 -3.62 13.23
C ARG A 166 7.38 -2.80 14.50
N ASP A 167 6.90 -1.57 14.41
CA ASP A 167 6.79 -0.64 15.54
C ASP A 167 5.83 -1.19 16.61
N ALA A 168 4.71 -1.77 16.18
CA ALA A 168 3.75 -2.43 17.08
C ALA A 168 4.37 -3.64 17.82
N VAL A 169 5.22 -4.43 17.15
CA VAL A 169 5.93 -5.56 17.78
C VAL A 169 7.03 -5.10 18.72
N ASN A 170 7.72 -4.02 18.37
CA ASN A 170 8.84 -3.48 19.14
C ASN A 170 8.39 -2.54 20.28
N ASP A 171 7.07 -2.43 20.51
CA ASP A 171 6.46 -1.59 21.54
C ASP A 171 6.90 -0.12 21.43
N VAL A 172 7.04 0.38 20.20
CA VAL A 172 7.33 1.78 19.94
C VAL A 172 6.03 2.56 20.16
N GLN A 173 6.07 3.49 21.12
CA GLN A 173 4.91 4.26 21.55
C GLN A 173 4.28 5.05 20.39
N ASP A 174 3.02 4.75 20.08
CA ASP A 174 2.26 5.40 19.02
C ASP A 174 1.62 6.70 19.55
N ASN A 175 1.95 7.83 18.92
CA ASN A 175 1.31 9.13 19.22
C ASN A 175 -0.22 9.07 19.07
N ILE A 176 -0.74 8.19 18.22
CA ILE A 176 -2.19 8.00 18.02
C ILE A 176 -2.82 7.25 19.20
N GLU A 177 -2.13 6.26 19.78
CA GLU A 177 -2.66 5.54 20.96
C GLU A 177 -2.70 6.49 22.16
N GLU A 178 -1.68 7.33 22.34
CA GLU A 178 -1.70 8.40 23.35
C GLU A 178 -2.82 9.42 23.08
N ALA A 179 -3.05 9.80 21.83
CA ALA A 179 -4.16 10.67 21.46
C ALA A 179 -5.53 10.03 21.75
N ARG A 180 -5.68 8.72 21.53
CA ARG A 180 -6.89 7.96 21.84
C ARG A 180 -7.11 7.84 23.35
N VAL A 181 -6.05 7.57 24.11
CA VAL A 181 -6.12 7.59 25.58
C VAL A 181 -6.57 8.96 26.05
N ARG A 182 -6.02 10.05 25.49
CA ARG A 182 -6.44 11.43 25.79
C ARG A 182 -7.87 11.74 25.36
N GLU A 183 -8.38 11.16 24.27
CA GLU A 183 -9.80 11.26 23.88
C GLU A 183 -10.71 10.45 24.82
N SER A 184 -10.25 9.30 25.31
CA SER A 184 -10.99 8.45 26.24
C SER A 184 -10.98 8.99 27.67
N GLU A 185 -9.94 9.73 28.04
CA GLU A 185 -9.86 10.57 29.23
C GLU A 185 -10.65 11.85 28.95
N ASP A 186 -11.96 11.67 28.78
CA ASP A 186 -12.96 12.70 28.53
C ASP A 186 -12.82 13.81 29.58
N SER A 187 -12.13 14.91 29.22
CA SER A 187 -12.08 16.08 30.06
C SER A 187 -13.47 16.71 29.98
N GLY A 188 -14.36 16.33 30.91
CA GLY A 188 -15.71 16.87 31.10
C GLY A 188 -15.76 18.37 31.48
N LEU A 189 -14.83 19.17 30.96
CA LEU A 189 -14.73 20.62 31.09
C LEU A 189 -15.57 21.37 30.04
N LEU A 190 -16.18 20.66 29.09
CA LEU A 190 -17.06 21.21 28.05
C LEU A 190 -18.38 20.43 27.92
N ASP A 191 -18.97 20.02 29.05
CA ASP A 191 -20.39 19.67 29.05
C ASP A 191 -21.19 20.90 28.61
N ARG A 192 -21.65 20.88 27.37
CA ARG A 192 -22.46 21.95 26.80
C ARG A 192 -23.85 21.86 27.44
N GLN A 193 -24.04 22.62 28.52
CA GLN A 193 -25.36 22.90 29.06
C GLN A 193 -26.12 23.71 28.01
N TRP A 194 -26.96 23.04 27.24
CA TRP A 194 -27.95 23.73 26.42
C TRP A 194 -28.91 24.44 27.38
N MET A 195 -29.19 25.73 27.12
CA MET A 195 -30.31 26.39 27.79
C MET A 195 -31.58 25.64 27.44
N ASP A 196 -32.42 25.40 28.44
CA ASP A 196 -33.77 24.88 28.20
C ASP A 196 -34.50 25.82 27.23
N GLU A 197 -35.23 25.24 26.28
CA GLU A 197 -35.98 25.98 25.26
C GLU A 197 -37.06 26.85 25.93
N GLU A 198 -36.74 28.11 26.24
CA GLU A 198 -37.78 29.11 26.52
C GLU A 198 -38.55 29.38 25.22
N GLU A 199 -39.84 29.02 25.21
CA GLU A 199 -40.77 29.31 24.13
C GLU A 199 -40.86 30.83 23.90
N MET A 200 -40.04 31.36 22.99
CA MET A 200 -40.15 32.75 22.54
C MET A 200 -41.46 32.94 21.78
N GLU A 201 -42.36 33.79 22.29
CA GLU A 201 -43.53 34.24 21.53
C GLU A 201 -43.09 35.07 20.32
N ILE A 202 -43.13 34.46 19.13
CA ILE A 202 -42.76 35.11 17.87
C ILE A 202 -43.87 36.07 17.42
N SER A 203 -43.83 37.32 17.88
CA SER A 203 -44.71 38.38 17.37
C SER A 203 -44.15 39.02 16.10
N GLY A 204 -44.12 38.24 15.03
CA GLY A 204 -43.72 38.69 13.68
C GLY A 204 -44.91 39.13 12.83
N PRO A 205 -44.71 39.96 11.78
CA PRO A 205 -45.78 40.42 10.89
C PRO A 205 -46.53 39.26 10.17
N ILE A 206 -45.91 38.08 10.04
CA ILE A 206 -46.52 36.87 9.49
C ILE A 206 -47.58 36.28 10.44
N SER A 207 -47.40 36.39 11.76
CA SER A 207 -48.34 35.90 12.78
C SER A 207 -49.70 36.62 12.70
N LYS A 208 -49.70 37.92 12.37
CA LYS A 208 -50.93 38.72 12.17
C LYS A 208 -51.74 38.33 10.92
N ILE A 209 -51.11 37.70 9.93
CA ILE A 209 -51.79 37.29 8.69
C ILE A 209 -52.52 35.96 8.92
N ILE A 210 -51.97 35.07 9.75
CA ILE A 210 -52.57 33.78 10.11
C ILE A 210 -53.76 33.95 11.05
N GLY A 211 -53.75 34.95 11.94
CA GLY A 211 -54.87 35.24 12.86
C GLY A 211 -56.07 35.98 12.26
N ARG A 212 -56.09 36.25 10.95
CA ARG A 212 -57.17 37.03 10.30
C ARG A 212 -58.00 36.22 9.30
N SER A 213 -57.77 34.90 9.23
CA SER A 213 -58.56 33.95 8.44
C SER A 213 -59.48 33.09 9.33
N GLU A 214 -60.12 33.71 10.31
CA GLU A 214 -61.35 33.22 10.97
C GLU A 214 -62.43 34.31 10.87
#